data_AF-A0A2T0ZZZ3-F1
#
_entry.id   AF-A0A2T0ZZZ3-F1
#
_cell.length_a   1.000
_cell.length_b   1.000
_cell.length_c   1.000
_cell.angle_alpha   90.00
_cell.angle_beta   90.00
_cell.angle_gamma   90.00
#
_symmetry.space_group_name_H-M   'P 1'
#
loop_
_entity.id
_entity.type
_entity.pdbx_description
1 polymer ?
#
loop_
_entity_poly.entity_id
_entity_poly.type
_entity_poly.pdbx_seq_one_letter_code
_entity_poly.pdbx_strand_id
1 'polypeptide(L)'
;MTAPDAPITPDLPDNPTSPESADDADTFPRDYVERLRAESAEHRVRAKRADDLAAKLHAARVAATGRLADPADLPYAEDLLDDDAALTAALDDLIASKPHLASRIPRGDVDQGIRETPDAPKGWGSLFKQT
;
A
#
# COMPACT_ATOMS: atom_id res chain seq x y z
N MET A 1 17.05 22.77 -63.79
CA MET A 1 16.68 23.95 -62.98
C MET A 1 15.32 23.66 -62.37
N THR A 2 15.31 22.97 -61.23
CA THR A 2 14.11 22.68 -60.45
C THR A 2 14.05 23.73 -59.35
N ALA A 3 13.06 24.62 -59.44
CA ALA A 3 12.79 25.66 -58.46
C ALA A 3 12.17 25.05 -57.19
N PRO A 4 12.36 25.67 -56.01
CA PRO A 4 12.39 25.01 -54.72
C PRO A 4 11.01 24.66 -54.14
N ASP A 5 11.02 23.53 -53.43
CA ASP A 5 9.99 23.02 -52.56
C ASP A 5 9.65 24.04 -51.46
N ALA A 6 8.38 24.45 -51.40
CA ALA A 6 7.87 25.37 -50.39
C ALA A 6 7.53 24.57 -49.11
N PRO A 7 7.78 25.12 -47.90
CA PRO A 7 7.45 24.42 -46.67
C PRO A 7 5.94 24.27 -46.53
N ILE A 8 5.48 23.05 -46.32
CA ILE A 8 4.09 22.72 -46.01
C ILE A 8 3.81 23.21 -44.59
N THR A 9 3.23 24.39 -44.47
CA THR A 9 2.61 24.88 -43.22
C THR A 9 1.37 24.03 -42.96
N PRO A 10 1.19 23.41 -41.77
CA PRO A 10 -0.05 22.73 -41.47
C PRO A 10 -1.17 23.76 -41.36
N ASP A 11 -2.18 23.58 -42.21
CA ASP A 11 -3.43 24.33 -42.26
C ASP A 11 -4.14 24.20 -40.90
N LEU A 12 -4.00 25.24 -40.06
CA LEU A 12 -4.81 25.42 -38.86
C LEU A 12 -6.24 25.73 -39.34
N PRO A 13 -7.29 25.10 -38.79
CA PRO A 13 -8.65 25.46 -39.17
C PRO A 13 -8.89 26.93 -38.88
N ASP A 14 -9.09 27.69 -39.94
CA ASP A 14 -9.55 29.07 -39.93
C ASP A 14 -10.92 29.08 -39.24
N ASN A 15 -10.96 29.64 -38.02
CA ASN A 15 -12.18 29.80 -37.24
C ASN A 15 -12.66 31.25 -37.39
N PRO A 16 -13.56 31.57 -38.33
CA PRO A 16 -14.10 32.91 -38.44
C PRO A 16 -15.34 33.02 -37.54
N THR A 17 -15.16 33.23 -36.24
CA THR A 17 -16.19 33.89 -35.40
C THR A 17 -15.52 34.43 -34.15
N SER A 18 -15.24 35.74 -34.17
CA SER A 18 -15.21 36.55 -32.96
C SER A 18 -16.67 36.85 -32.60
N PRO A 19 -17.26 36.32 -31.51
CA PRO A 19 -18.41 36.95 -30.92
C PRO A 19 -17.91 38.16 -30.12
N GLU A 20 -18.31 39.35 -30.56
CA GLU A 20 -18.38 40.52 -29.70
C GLU A 20 -19.16 40.17 -28.41
N SER A 21 -18.74 40.78 -27.30
CA SER A 21 -19.29 40.71 -25.93
C SER A 21 -18.80 39.55 -25.05
N ALA A 22 -17.57 39.68 -24.55
CA ALA A 22 -17.07 38.98 -23.37
C ALA A 22 -17.46 39.67 -22.04
N ASP A 23 -18.55 40.46 -22.02
CA ASP A 23 -18.88 41.35 -20.89
C ASP A 23 -19.97 40.81 -19.94
N ASP A 24 -20.60 39.66 -20.24
CA ASP A 24 -21.57 38.99 -19.35
C ASP A 24 -21.17 37.54 -19.06
N ALA A 25 -19.88 37.28 -18.84
CA ALA A 25 -19.48 36.04 -18.17
C ALA A 25 -19.87 36.16 -16.69
N ASP A 26 -20.84 35.39 -16.22
CA ASP A 26 -21.22 35.26 -14.81
C ASP A 26 -19.97 34.95 -13.95
N THR A 27 -19.32 36.01 -13.49
CA THR A 27 -18.04 35.93 -12.80
C THR A 27 -18.33 35.74 -11.31
N PHE A 28 -17.94 34.58 -10.79
CA PHE A 28 -18.13 34.28 -9.37
C PHE A 28 -17.44 35.33 -8.49
N PRO A 29 -18.08 35.75 -7.37
CA PRO A 29 -17.45 36.67 -6.43
C PRO A 29 -16.09 36.16 -5.96
N ARG A 30 -15.11 37.07 -5.83
CA ARG A 30 -13.74 36.72 -5.45
C ARG A 30 -13.68 35.90 -4.17
N ASP A 31 -14.40 36.33 -3.14
CA ASP A 31 -14.48 35.68 -1.83
C ASP A 31 -14.99 34.24 -1.91
N TYR A 32 -15.95 33.96 -2.82
CA TYR A 32 -16.46 32.62 -3.03
C TYR A 32 -15.39 31.69 -3.60
N VAL A 33 -14.68 32.13 -4.64
CA VAL A 33 -13.65 31.31 -5.28
C VAL A 33 -12.44 31.11 -4.36
N GLU A 34 -12.06 32.13 -3.58
CA GLU A 34 -10.98 32.00 -2.59
C GLU A 34 -11.31 30.96 -1.53
N ARG A 35 -12.53 31.01 -0.99
CA ARG A 35 -13.02 30.02 -0.03
C ARG A 35 -13.07 28.61 -0.63
N LEU A 36 -13.57 28.47 -1.86
CA LEU A 36 -13.55 27.18 -2.58
C LEU A 36 -12.14 26.65 -2.81
N ARG A 37 -11.16 27.51 -3.11
CA ARG A 37 -9.75 27.10 -3.24
C ARG A 37 -9.16 26.64 -1.93
N ALA A 38 -9.47 27.33 -0.83
CA ALA A 38 -9.03 26.94 0.51
C ALA A 38 -9.60 25.57 0.88
N GLU A 39 -10.91 25.38 0.73
CA GLU A 39 -11.59 24.09 0.96
C GLU A 39 -11.00 22.98 0.09
N SER A 40 -10.83 23.23 -1.21
CA SER A 40 -10.24 22.27 -2.14
C SER A 40 -8.79 21.91 -1.77
N ALA A 41 -8.01 22.89 -1.28
CA ALA A 41 -6.65 22.66 -0.81
C ALA A 41 -6.63 21.77 0.43
N GLU A 42 -7.53 22.02 1.40
CA GLU A 42 -7.68 21.17 2.57
C GLU A 42 -8.09 19.74 2.20
N HIS A 43 -9.03 19.57 1.27
CA HIS A 43 -9.45 18.25 0.81
C HIS A 43 -8.29 17.47 0.19
N ARG A 44 -7.44 18.11 -0.63
CA ARG A 44 -6.24 17.45 -1.19
C ARG A 44 -5.25 17.05 -0.09
N VAL A 45 -5.04 17.90 0.91
CA VAL A 45 -4.17 17.57 2.05
C VAL A 45 -4.72 16.41 2.87
N ARG A 46 -6.04 16.39 3.12
CA ARG A 46 -6.70 15.31 3.85
C ARG A 46 -6.66 13.98 3.08
N ALA A 47 -6.93 14.01 1.77
CA ALA A 47 -6.84 12.84 0.90
C ALA A 47 -5.42 12.23 0.93
N LYS A 48 -4.39 13.06 0.70
CA LYS A 48 -3.00 12.58 0.77
C LYS A 48 -2.65 11.95 2.12
N ARG A 49 -3.11 12.55 3.23
CA ARG A 49 -2.91 11.98 4.56
C ARG A 49 -3.65 10.65 4.74
N ALA A 50 -4.84 10.50 4.16
CA ALA A 50 -5.58 9.24 4.20
C ALA A 50 -4.83 8.15 3.43
N ASP A 51 -4.32 8.45 2.24
CA ASP A 51 -3.51 7.52 1.43
C ASP A 51 -2.24 7.08 2.18
N ASP A 52 -1.54 8.04 2.80
CA ASP A 52 -0.34 7.76 3.61
C ASP A 52 -0.65 6.86 4.82
N LEU A 53 -1.83 7.02 5.44
CA LEU A 53 -2.27 6.20 6.57
C LEU A 53 -2.73 4.81 6.12
N ALA A 54 -3.43 4.73 4.99
CA ALA A 54 -3.87 3.47 4.40
C ALA A 54 -2.67 2.57 4.04
N ALA A 55 -1.62 3.15 3.44
CA ALA A 55 -0.37 2.44 3.16
C ALA A 55 0.31 1.92 4.43
N LYS A 56 0.35 2.72 5.50
CA LYS A 56 0.91 2.31 6.80
C LYS A 56 0.09 1.21 7.46
N LEU A 57 -1.24 1.31 7.37
CA LEU A 57 -2.14 0.29 7.90
C LEU A 57 -1.95 -1.05 7.18
N HIS A 58 -1.88 -1.03 5.84
CA HIS A 58 -1.59 -2.21 5.04
C HIS A 58 -0.28 -2.88 5.48
N ALA A 59 0.81 -2.11 5.55
CA ALA A 59 2.10 -2.64 6.02
C ALA A 59 2.03 -3.22 7.44
N ALA A 60 1.29 -2.57 8.35
CA ALA A 60 1.09 -3.06 9.71
C ALA A 60 0.27 -4.37 9.75
N ARG A 61 -0.79 -4.50 8.94
CA ARG A 61 -1.57 -5.74 8.83
C ARG A 61 -0.71 -6.89 8.30
N VAL A 62 0.05 -6.64 7.23
CA VAL A 62 1.00 -7.63 6.67
C VAL A 62 2.02 -8.04 7.73
N ALA A 63 2.62 -7.08 8.45
CA ALA A 63 3.56 -7.35 9.53
C ALA A 63 2.95 -8.20 10.66
N ALA A 64 1.68 -7.92 11.01
CA ALA A 64 0.96 -8.67 12.05
C ALA A 64 0.73 -10.14 11.67
N THR A 65 0.56 -10.46 10.38
CA THR A 65 0.52 -11.87 9.93
C THR A 65 1.85 -12.58 10.18
N GLY A 66 2.95 -11.82 10.15
CA GLY A 66 4.29 -12.32 10.33
C GLY A 66 4.83 -13.18 9.17
N ARG A 67 4.06 -13.39 8.11
CA ARG A 67 4.39 -14.38 7.09
C ARG A 67 5.54 -13.98 6.17
N LEU A 68 5.73 -12.67 5.96
CA LEU A 68 6.82 -12.12 5.15
C LEU A 68 8.03 -11.71 6.01
N ALA A 69 9.21 -11.72 5.40
CA ALA A 69 10.42 -11.19 5.98
C ALA A 69 10.39 -9.65 6.02
N ASP A 70 9.97 -9.00 4.94
CA ASP A 70 9.70 -7.57 4.86
C ASP A 70 8.21 -7.32 4.52
N PRO A 71 7.45 -6.61 5.37
CA PRO A 71 6.07 -6.25 5.08
C PRO A 71 5.89 -5.38 3.82
N ALA A 72 6.94 -4.68 3.38
CA ALA A 72 6.92 -3.85 2.17
C ALA A 72 7.00 -4.66 0.86
N ASP A 73 7.29 -5.97 0.93
CA ASP A 73 7.35 -6.84 -0.24
C ASP A 73 5.98 -7.09 -0.89
N LEU A 74 4.89 -6.96 -0.12
CA LEU A 74 3.53 -6.98 -0.65
C LEU A 74 3.14 -5.55 -1.04
N PRO A 75 2.94 -5.25 -2.33
CA PRO A 75 2.55 -3.91 -2.78
C PRO A 75 1.18 -3.54 -2.20
N TYR A 76 1.00 -2.25 -1.90
CA TYR A 76 -0.27 -1.73 -1.41
C TYR A 76 -1.40 -2.00 -2.42
N ALA A 77 -2.47 -2.61 -1.92
CA ALA A 77 -3.73 -2.75 -2.64
C ALA A 77 -4.89 -2.46 -1.67
N GLU A 78 -5.75 -1.52 -2.05
CA GLU A 78 -6.85 -1.04 -1.20
C GLU A 78 -7.85 -2.17 -0.87
N ASP A 79 -8.11 -3.06 -1.84
CA ASP A 79 -8.99 -4.21 -1.67
C ASP A 79 -8.55 -5.18 -0.55
N LEU A 80 -7.26 -5.16 -0.18
CA LEU A 80 -6.70 -6.02 0.88
C LEU A 80 -6.84 -5.41 2.28
N LEU A 81 -7.29 -4.16 2.41
CA LEU A 81 -7.44 -3.51 3.72
C LEU A 81 -8.63 -4.03 4.50
N ASP A 82 -9.73 -4.36 3.82
CA ASP A 82 -11.00 -4.71 4.45
C ASP A 82 -11.33 -6.22 4.37
N ASP A 83 -10.56 -6.99 3.61
CA ASP A 83 -10.74 -8.44 3.44
C ASP A 83 -9.49 -9.23 3.89
N ASP A 84 -9.58 -9.80 5.09
CA ASP A 84 -8.52 -10.63 5.66
C ASP A 84 -8.28 -11.93 4.88
N ALA A 85 -9.30 -12.49 4.24
CA ALA A 85 -9.18 -13.70 3.43
C ALA A 85 -8.44 -13.39 2.12
N ALA A 86 -8.78 -12.28 1.47
CA ALA A 86 -8.05 -11.80 0.29
C ALA A 86 -6.58 -11.48 0.62
N LEU A 87 -6.31 -10.84 1.76
CA LEU A 87 -4.96 -10.57 2.22
C LEU A 87 -4.16 -11.87 2.41
N THR A 88 -4.78 -12.86 3.05
CA THR A 88 -4.14 -14.17 3.29
C THR A 88 -3.83 -14.89 1.98
N ALA A 89 -4.77 -14.90 1.03
CA ALA A 89 -4.58 -15.52 -0.28
C ALA A 89 -3.47 -14.82 -1.08
N ALA A 90 -3.44 -13.48 -1.08
CA ALA A 90 -2.38 -12.71 -1.74
C ALA A 90 -0.98 -13.02 -1.15
N LEU A 91 -0.90 -13.21 0.17
CA LEU A 91 0.33 -13.65 0.83
C LEU A 91 0.73 -15.07 0.45
N ASP A 92 -0.23 -16.01 0.38
CA ASP A 92 0.01 -17.38 -0.05
C ASP A 92 0.58 -17.43 -1.48
N ASP A 93 -0.06 -16.72 -2.41
CA ASP A 93 0.37 -16.65 -3.82
C ASP A 93 1.75 -16.00 -3.97
N LEU A 94 2.02 -14.93 -3.19
CA LEU A 94 3.31 -14.27 -3.20
C LEU A 94 4.42 -15.19 -2.66
N ILE A 95 4.17 -15.90 -1.57
CA ILE A 95 5.16 -16.81 -0.98
C ILE A 95 5.37 -18.03 -1.88
N ALA A 96 4.32 -18.57 -2.49
CA ALA A 96 4.41 -19.69 -3.42
C ALA A 96 5.26 -19.34 -4.65
N SER A 97 5.10 -18.13 -5.19
CA SER A 97 5.89 -17.65 -6.33
C SER A 97 7.31 -17.21 -5.94
N LYS A 98 7.48 -16.63 -4.75
CA LYS A 98 8.75 -16.08 -4.25
C LYS A 98 9.04 -16.59 -2.83
N PRO A 99 9.47 -17.86 -2.68
CA PRO A 99 9.64 -18.49 -1.37
C PRO A 99 10.75 -17.83 -0.52
N HIS A 100 11.64 -17.06 -1.13
CA HIS A 100 12.69 -16.34 -0.42
C HIS A 100 12.17 -15.11 0.37
N LEU A 101 10.95 -14.64 0.09
CA LEU A 101 10.30 -13.54 0.83
C LEU A 101 9.62 -14.02 2.11
N ALA A 102 9.47 -15.33 2.30
CA ALA A 102 8.88 -15.89 3.51
C ALA A 102 9.73 -15.56 4.75
N SER A 103 9.04 -15.32 5.87
CA SER A 103 9.70 -15.06 7.15
C SER A 103 10.54 -16.26 7.59
N ARG A 104 11.77 -15.97 8.00
CA ARG A 104 12.72 -16.98 8.51
C ARG A 104 12.72 -17.08 10.02
N ILE A 105 11.88 -16.30 10.69
CA ILE A 105 11.80 -16.26 12.15
C ILE A 105 10.87 -17.40 12.57
N PRO A 106 11.36 -18.40 13.33
CA PRO A 106 10.50 -19.45 13.87
C PRO A 106 9.40 -18.82 14.73
N ARG A 107 8.15 -19.28 14.53
CA ARG A 107 7.01 -18.88 15.35
C ARG A 107 6.37 -20.12 15.97
N GLY A 108 5.88 -19.96 17.20
CA GLY A 108 5.33 -21.06 18.00
C GLY A 108 6.34 -21.61 19.01
N ASP A 109 6.01 -22.75 19.62
CA ASP A 109 6.95 -23.49 20.46
C ASP A 109 8.07 -24.04 19.56
N VAL A 110 9.29 -23.54 19.77
CA VAL A 110 10.47 -23.93 18.98
C VAL A 110 11.14 -25.18 19.58
N ASP A 111 10.51 -25.80 20.59
CA ASP A 111 10.97 -27.02 21.26
C ASP A 111 12.37 -26.88 21.86
N GLN A 112 12.80 -25.65 22.14
CA GLN A 112 14.11 -25.34 22.74
C GLN A 112 13.98 -25.23 24.26
N GLY A 113 13.98 -26.37 24.95
CA GLY A 113 13.99 -26.43 26.42
C GLY A 113 13.76 -27.83 26.96
N ILE A 114 14.18 -28.09 28.21
CA ILE A 114 13.77 -29.28 28.95
C ILE A 114 12.26 -29.17 29.16
N ARG A 115 11.49 -29.95 28.39
CA ARG A 115 10.09 -30.18 28.73
C ARG A 115 10.11 -31.17 29.87
N GLU A 116 9.76 -30.72 31.07
CA GLU A 116 9.41 -31.64 32.13
C GLU A 116 8.12 -32.37 31.70
N THR A 117 8.26 -33.47 30.97
CA THR A 117 7.25 -34.51 31.00
C THR A 117 7.11 -34.91 32.46
N PRO A 118 5.90 -34.91 33.05
CA PRO A 118 5.69 -35.36 34.41
C PRO A 118 5.81 -36.90 34.43
N ASP A 119 7.01 -37.40 34.15
CA ASP A 119 7.42 -38.75 34.47
C ASP A 119 8.46 -38.64 35.57
N ALA A 120 8.17 -39.28 36.69
CA ALA A 120 8.82 -39.08 37.98
C ALA A 120 10.36 -39.08 37.89
N PRO A 121 11.07 -38.27 38.70
CA PRO A 121 12.51 -38.13 38.58
C PRO A 121 13.21 -39.46 38.86
N LYS A 122 13.65 -40.15 37.80
CA LYS A 122 14.66 -41.22 37.87
C LYS A 122 16.04 -40.59 38.06
N GLY A 123 16.17 -39.84 39.15
CA GLY A 123 17.43 -39.28 39.60
C GLY A 123 18.27 -40.31 40.34
N TRP A 124 19.57 -40.04 40.45
CA TRP A 124 20.57 -40.87 41.13
C TRP A 124 20.23 -41.16 42.61
N GLY A 125 19.33 -40.38 43.21
CA GLY A 125 18.77 -40.63 44.54
C GLY A 125 17.89 -41.88 44.64
N SER A 126 17.43 -42.46 43.52
CA SER A 126 16.64 -43.71 43.55
C SER A 126 17.48 -44.98 43.70
N LEU A 127 18.81 -44.89 43.53
CA LEU A 127 19.76 -46.01 43.67
C LEU A 127 20.21 -46.25 45.13
N PHE A 128 19.99 -45.31 46.05
CA PHE A 128 20.49 -45.37 47.43
C PHE A 128 19.44 -45.75 48.49
N LYS A 129 18.24 -46.21 48.09
CA LYS A 129 17.24 -46.76 49.02
C LYS A 129 17.21 -48.28 48.96
N GLN A 130 18.24 -48.92 49.53
CA GLN A 130 18.16 -50.32 49.93
C GLN A 130 19.05 -50.54 51.16
N THR A 131 18.45 -50.38 52.34
CA THR A 131 18.89 -50.93 53.62
C THR A 131 17.66 -51.29 54.42
#